data_AF-A0A1G4MF09-F1
#
_entry.id   AF-A0A1G4MF09-F1
#
_cell.length_a   1.000
_cell.length_b   1.000
_cell.length_c   1.000
_cell.angle_alpha   90.00
_cell.angle_beta   90.00
_cell.angle_gamma   90.00
#
_symmetry.space_group_name_H-M   'P 1'
#
loop_
_entity.id
_entity.type
_entity.pdbx_description
1 polymer ?
#
loop_
_entity_poly.entity_id
_entity_poly.type
_entity_poly.pdbx_seq_one_letter_code
_entity_poly.pdbx_strand_id
1 'polypeptide(L)'
;MDVLDENWDFPLTKDVSRDLFSSYTDEECFDVDTFLLENKFQFVPLDSLTKELHTLTGKMDQALLEEMQDSYTDYMELCASYSEENDTKHELQLVQQDLIKFRAELKALTDENMATTKEVIIDTLEYLDGLNNLSRLLNDHTILHKSLGLAEELCHGLQTLCEDEEELESLLCCDLIKQLHTLIQQIYIALSRVGKISSPIVNQLRNEYLGVLQQFRACLCILSDRCNKDPTKYQEITQLLVAIYRYE
;
A
#
# COMPACT_ATOMS: atom_id res chain seq x y z
N MET A 1 -110.81 -57.10 7.20
CA MET A 1 -109.50 -57.55 6.72
C MET A 1 -109.11 -56.55 5.65
N ASP A 2 -108.61 -55.38 6.04
CA ASP A 2 -107.24 -55.16 6.56
C ASP A 2 -106.23 -55.88 5.69
N VAL A 3 -105.59 -55.16 4.77
CA VAL A 3 -104.24 -54.61 5.00
C VAL A 3 -104.07 -53.36 4.11
N LEU A 4 -104.19 -52.18 4.71
CA LEU A 4 -103.49 -50.98 4.25
C LEU A 4 -102.02 -51.19 4.67
N ASP A 5 -101.13 -51.44 3.72
CA ASP A 5 -99.69 -51.43 3.98
C ASP A 5 -99.16 -50.03 3.59
N GLU A 6 -99.18 -49.12 4.56
CA GLU A 6 -98.69 -47.73 4.50
C GLU A 6 -97.15 -47.68 4.56
N ASN A 7 -96.45 -48.28 3.59
CA ASN A 7 -94.99 -48.14 3.52
C ASN A 7 -94.45 -48.06 2.09
N TRP A 8 -95.07 -47.22 1.25
CA TRP A 8 -94.44 -46.73 0.03
C TRP A 8 -93.55 -45.54 0.36
N ASP A 9 -92.41 -45.81 0.99
CA ASP A 9 -91.32 -44.84 1.05
C ASP A 9 -90.82 -44.64 -0.39
N PHE A 10 -91.25 -43.55 -1.03
CA PHE A 10 -90.66 -43.12 -2.30
C PHE A 10 -89.17 -42.90 -2.09
N PRO A 11 -88.31 -43.46 -2.95
CA PRO A 11 -86.88 -43.26 -2.79
C PRO A 11 -86.55 -41.78 -2.88
N LEU A 12 -85.97 -41.22 -1.82
CA LEU A 12 -85.41 -39.87 -1.80
C LEU A 12 -84.40 -39.73 -2.96
N THR A 13 -84.78 -38.98 -3.99
CA THR A 13 -83.89 -38.54 -5.05
C THR A 13 -82.86 -37.59 -4.45
N LYS A 14 -81.58 -37.73 -4.83
CA LYS A 14 -80.53 -36.82 -4.37
C LYS A 14 -80.66 -35.49 -5.13
N ASP A 15 -80.51 -34.37 -4.42
CA ASP A 15 -80.46 -33.04 -5.05
C ASP A 15 -79.25 -32.92 -5.97
N VAL A 16 -79.45 -32.33 -7.15
CA VAL A 16 -78.40 -32.13 -8.16
C VAL A 16 -77.45 -31.02 -7.67
N SER A 17 -76.25 -31.41 -7.22
CA SER A 17 -75.23 -30.49 -6.70
C SER A 17 -73.86 -30.72 -7.34
N ARG A 18 -72.98 -29.72 -7.28
CA ARG A 18 -71.60 -29.81 -7.78
C ARG A 18 -70.83 -30.97 -7.15
N ASP A 19 -71.06 -31.22 -5.86
CA ASP A 19 -70.40 -32.29 -5.11
C ASP A 19 -70.83 -33.68 -5.60
N LEU A 20 -72.09 -33.83 -6.05
CA LEU A 20 -72.59 -35.08 -6.64
C LEU A 20 -71.88 -35.40 -7.97
N PHE A 21 -71.52 -34.41 -8.78
CA PHE A 21 -70.79 -34.64 -10.03
C PHE A 21 -69.29 -34.87 -9.78
N SER A 22 -68.70 -34.23 -8.77
CA SER A 22 -67.29 -34.37 -8.43
C SER A 22 -66.88 -35.79 -8.01
N SER A 23 -67.83 -36.61 -7.52
CA SER A 23 -67.57 -38.00 -7.17
C SER A 23 -67.53 -38.94 -8.38
N TYR A 24 -67.91 -38.47 -9.58
CA TYR A 24 -67.88 -39.25 -10.83
C TYR A 24 -66.91 -38.68 -11.87
N THR A 25 -66.15 -37.61 -11.54
CA THR A 25 -65.15 -37.00 -12.44
C THR A 25 -63.80 -37.73 -12.48
N ASP A 26 -63.61 -38.78 -11.68
CA ASP A 26 -62.39 -39.60 -11.69
C ASP A 26 -62.34 -40.60 -12.88
N GLU A 27 -63.43 -40.73 -13.64
CA GLU A 27 -63.52 -41.58 -14.83
C GLU A 27 -63.46 -40.74 -16.11
N GLU A 28 -62.60 -41.13 -17.08
CA GLU A 28 -62.34 -40.39 -18.33
C GLU A 28 -63.58 -40.20 -19.23
N CYS A 29 -64.68 -40.93 -18.97
CA CYS A 29 -65.95 -40.82 -19.69
C CYS A 29 -67.12 -40.84 -18.71
N PHE A 30 -67.80 -39.70 -18.54
CA PHE A 30 -69.02 -39.60 -17.75
C PHE A 30 -70.18 -40.33 -18.46
N ASP A 31 -70.59 -41.48 -17.92
CA ASP A 31 -71.75 -42.22 -18.41
C ASP A 31 -73.04 -41.70 -17.77
N VAL A 32 -73.83 -41.02 -18.59
CA VAL A 32 -75.08 -40.36 -18.18
C VAL A 32 -76.13 -41.38 -17.77
N ASP A 33 -76.18 -42.55 -18.43
CA ASP A 33 -77.24 -43.52 -18.22
C ASP A 33 -77.08 -44.22 -16.86
N THR A 34 -75.86 -44.62 -16.50
CA THR A 34 -75.56 -45.16 -15.16
C THR A 34 -75.75 -44.13 -14.06
N PHE A 35 -75.33 -42.87 -14.26
CA PHE A 35 -75.54 -41.79 -13.29
C PHE A 35 -77.03 -41.52 -12.99
N LEU A 36 -77.87 -41.53 -14.02
CA LEU A 36 -79.33 -41.33 -13.87
C LEU A 36 -80.02 -42.49 -13.16
N LEU A 37 -79.55 -43.71 -13.40
CA LEU A 37 -80.09 -44.93 -12.78
C LEU A 37 -79.68 -45.03 -11.30
N GLU A 38 -78.42 -44.76 -10.96
CA GLU A 38 -77.86 -44.90 -9.61
C GLU A 38 -78.41 -43.84 -8.64
N ASN A 39 -78.64 -42.62 -9.13
CA ASN A 39 -79.20 -41.54 -8.32
C ASN A 39 -80.74 -41.46 -8.39
N LYS A 40 -81.37 -42.49 -9.00
CA LYS A 40 -82.82 -42.69 -9.05
C LYS A 40 -83.59 -41.53 -9.71
N PHE A 41 -82.99 -40.88 -10.69
CA PHE A 41 -83.61 -39.78 -11.46
C PHE A 41 -84.72 -40.25 -12.41
N GLN A 42 -84.97 -41.56 -12.49
CA GLN A 42 -86.08 -42.18 -13.25
C GLN A 42 -87.47 -41.68 -12.82
N PHE A 43 -87.59 -41.09 -11.63
CA PHE A 43 -88.86 -40.61 -11.06
C PHE A 43 -89.02 -39.07 -11.12
N VAL A 44 -88.04 -38.35 -11.68
CA VAL A 44 -88.07 -36.89 -11.79
C VAL A 44 -88.53 -36.49 -13.20
N PRO A 45 -89.46 -35.53 -13.35
CA PRO A 45 -89.80 -35.02 -14.67
C PRO A 45 -88.57 -34.40 -15.32
N LEU A 46 -88.24 -34.87 -16.53
CA LEU A 46 -87.07 -34.45 -17.34
C LEU A 46 -86.95 -32.93 -17.46
N ASP A 47 -88.06 -32.20 -17.51
CA ASP A 47 -88.07 -30.74 -17.58
C ASP A 47 -87.50 -30.06 -16.32
N SER A 48 -87.73 -30.64 -15.13
CA SER A 48 -87.19 -30.11 -13.87
C SER A 48 -85.68 -30.36 -13.78
N LEU A 49 -85.26 -31.57 -14.15
CA LEU A 49 -83.84 -31.93 -14.19
C LEU A 49 -83.07 -31.07 -15.19
N THR A 50 -83.63 -30.87 -16.38
CA THR A 50 -83.02 -30.02 -17.43
C THR A 50 -82.86 -28.58 -16.96
N LYS A 51 -83.85 -28.06 -16.24
CA LYS A 51 -83.80 -26.69 -15.68
C LYS A 51 -82.73 -26.57 -14.59
N GLU A 52 -82.65 -27.52 -13.68
CA GLU A 52 -81.64 -27.55 -12.62
C GLU A 52 -80.22 -27.67 -13.19
N LEU A 53 -80.03 -28.56 -14.17
CA LEU A 53 -78.76 -28.75 -14.84
C LEU A 53 -78.35 -27.48 -15.59
N HIS A 54 -79.27 -26.83 -16.32
CA HIS A 54 -79.00 -25.56 -16.99
C HIS A 54 -78.63 -24.44 -16.02
N THR A 55 -79.29 -24.36 -14.85
CA THR A 55 -78.91 -23.39 -13.82
C THR A 55 -77.57 -23.70 -13.17
N LEU A 56 -77.20 -24.97 -13.03
CA LEU A 56 -75.91 -25.38 -12.50
C LEU A 56 -74.79 -25.09 -13.50
N THR A 57 -74.98 -25.39 -14.78
CA THR A 57 -74.05 -25.05 -15.86
C THR A 57 -73.82 -23.54 -15.91
N GLY A 58 -74.89 -22.74 -15.89
CA GLY A 58 -74.75 -21.27 -15.89
C GLY A 58 -73.98 -20.73 -14.69
N LYS A 59 -74.17 -21.32 -13.49
CA LYS A 59 -73.40 -20.95 -12.29
C LYS A 59 -71.94 -21.40 -12.36
N MET A 60 -71.68 -22.57 -12.94
CA MET A 60 -70.33 -23.12 -13.09
C MET A 60 -69.52 -22.33 -14.11
N ASP A 61 -70.13 -21.97 -15.25
CA ASP A 61 -69.50 -21.12 -16.26
C ASP A 61 -69.15 -19.75 -15.68
N GLN A 62 -70.05 -19.15 -14.90
CA GLN A 62 -69.80 -17.87 -14.26
C GLN A 62 -68.68 -17.95 -13.21
N ALA A 63 -68.68 -18.97 -12.36
CA ALA A 63 -67.64 -19.16 -11.35
C ALA A 63 -66.26 -19.42 -11.98
N LEU A 64 -66.20 -20.20 -13.07
CA LEU A 64 -64.97 -20.44 -13.82
C LEU A 64 -64.45 -19.16 -14.47
N LEU A 65 -65.33 -18.30 -14.97
CA LEU A 65 -64.94 -17.05 -15.61
C LEU A 65 -64.39 -16.06 -14.57
N GLU A 66 -65.02 -15.98 -13.40
CA GLU A 66 -64.53 -15.18 -12.26
C GLU A 66 -63.17 -15.68 -11.76
N GLU A 67 -63.00 -16.99 -11.56
CA GLU A 67 -61.75 -17.58 -11.07
C GLU A 67 -60.61 -17.49 -12.09
N MET A 68 -60.91 -17.66 -13.39
CA MET A 68 -59.95 -17.43 -14.46
C MET A 68 -59.55 -15.95 -14.53
N GLN A 69 -60.50 -15.03 -14.41
CA GLN A 69 -60.22 -13.60 -14.45
C GLN A 69 -59.30 -13.18 -13.31
N ASP A 70 -59.57 -13.62 -12.09
CA ASP A 70 -58.74 -13.33 -10.90
C ASP A 70 -57.34 -13.95 -11.04
N SER A 71 -57.25 -15.19 -11.53
CA SER A 71 -55.95 -15.85 -11.76
C SER A 71 -55.13 -15.16 -12.86
N TYR A 72 -55.77 -14.69 -13.93
CA TYR A 72 -55.09 -13.95 -14.99
C TYR A 72 -54.64 -12.56 -14.54
N THR A 73 -55.39 -11.89 -13.67
CA THR A 73 -54.96 -10.60 -13.09
C THR A 73 -53.75 -10.78 -12.18
N ASP A 74 -53.75 -11.79 -11.31
CA ASP A 74 -52.62 -12.10 -10.44
C ASP A 74 -51.36 -12.43 -11.26
N TYR A 75 -51.53 -13.20 -12.34
CA TYR A 75 -50.42 -13.54 -13.23
C TYR A 75 -49.89 -12.32 -13.99
N MET A 76 -50.77 -11.39 -14.39
CA MET A 76 -50.37 -10.13 -15.04
C MET A 76 -49.64 -9.19 -14.08
N GLU A 77 -50.07 -9.09 -12.83
CA GLU A 77 -49.36 -8.30 -11.80
C GLU A 77 -47.97 -8.89 -11.51
N LEU A 78 -47.87 -10.21 -11.42
CA LEU A 78 -46.60 -10.88 -11.23
C LEU A 78 -45.67 -10.66 -12.44
N CYS A 79 -46.17 -10.82 -13.67
CA CYS A 79 -45.41 -10.52 -14.88
C CYS A 79 -44.98 -9.05 -14.97
N ALA A 80 -45.81 -8.10 -14.52
CA ALA A 80 -45.47 -6.68 -14.49
C ALA A 80 -44.31 -6.38 -13.54
N SER A 81 -44.21 -7.07 -12.40
CA SER A 81 -43.09 -6.90 -11.45
C SER A 81 -41.73 -7.39 -11.97
N TYR A 82 -41.73 -8.24 -13.00
CA TYR A 82 -40.53 -8.76 -13.67
C TYR A 82 -40.31 -8.16 -15.07
N SER A 83 -41.19 -7.26 -15.52
CA SER A 83 -41.08 -6.52 -16.77
C SER A 83 -39.83 -5.63 -16.80
N GLU A 84 -39.32 -5.31 -18.00
CA GLU A 84 -38.03 -4.64 -18.23
C GLU A 84 -37.88 -3.23 -17.62
N GLU A 85 -38.93 -2.64 -17.06
CA GLU A 85 -38.92 -1.36 -16.31
C GLU A 85 -38.47 -1.50 -14.85
N ASN A 86 -37.80 -2.59 -14.49
CA ASN A 86 -37.28 -2.78 -13.14
C ASN A 86 -35.99 -1.93 -12.98
N ASP A 87 -36.14 -0.67 -12.53
CA ASP A 87 -35.06 0.31 -12.30
C ASP A 87 -33.86 -0.29 -11.56
N THR A 88 -34.13 -1.25 -10.66
CA THR A 88 -33.11 -1.99 -9.89
C THR A 88 -32.07 -2.68 -10.77
N LYS A 89 -32.45 -3.23 -11.92
CA LYS A 89 -31.53 -3.91 -12.85
C LYS A 89 -30.64 -2.89 -13.56
N HIS A 90 -31.18 -1.72 -13.92
CA HIS A 90 -30.41 -0.66 -14.54
C HIS A 90 -29.41 -0.05 -13.56
N GLU A 91 -29.84 0.21 -12.31
CA GLU A 91 -28.97 0.65 -11.23
C GLU A 91 -27.86 -0.37 -10.93
N LEU A 92 -28.18 -1.66 -10.89
CA LEU A 92 -27.17 -2.72 -10.71
C LEU A 92 -26.15 -2.75 -11.85
N GLN A 93 -26.56 -2.51 -13.10
CA GLN A 93 -25.65 -2.41 -14.24
C GLN A 93 -24.75 -1.17 -14.17
N LEU A 94 -25.29 -0.03 -13.74
CA LEU A 94 -24.49 1.19 -13.52
C LEU A 94 -23.45 0.98 -12.41
N VAL A 95 -23.88 0.42 -11.27
CA VAL A 95 -22.99 0.07 -10.15
C VAL A 95 -21.92 -0.94 -10.58
N GLN A 96 -22.27 -1.93 -11.41
CA GLN A 96 -21.29 -2.86 -11.95
C GLN A 96 -20.27 -2.16 -12.84
N GLN A 97 -20.69 -1.21 -13.67
CA GLN A 97 -19.81 -0.44 -14.53
C GLN A 97 -18.87 0.46 -13.72
N ASP A 98 -19.38 1.09 -12.66
CA ASP A 98 -18.59 1.93 -11.75
C ASP A 98 -17.59 1.10 -10.94
N LEU A 99 -17.96 -0.10 -10.50
CA LEU A 99 -17.02 -1.03 -9.85
C LEU A 99 -15.88 -1.46 -10.79
N ILE A 100 -16.15 -1.64 -12.08
CA ILE A 100 -15.12 -1.98 -13.08
C ILE A 100 -14.16 -0.81 -13.28
N LYS A 101 -14.69 0.43 -13.41
CA LYS A 101 -13.87 1.64 -13.51
C LYS A 101 -13.01 1.84 -12.27
N PHE A 102 -13.63 1.75 -11.09
CA PHE A 102 -12.94 1.89 -9.81
C PHE A 102 -11.83 0.85 -9.65
N ARG A 103 -12.07 -0.41 -10.07
CA ARG A 103 -11.04 -1.46 -10.05
C ARG A 103 -9.89 -1.16 -11.03
N ALA A 104 -10.19 -0.62 -12.21
CA ALA A 104 -9.18 -0.22 -13.18
C ALA A 104 -8.33 0.96 -12.66
N GLU A 105 -8.98 1.95 -12.02
CA GLU A 105 -8.31 3.09 -11.39
C GLU A 105 -7.43 2.65 -10.20
N LEU A 106 -7.93 1.78 -9.33
CA LEU A 106 -7.14 1.19 -8.25
C LEU A 106 -5.92 0.43 -8.79
N LYS A 107 -6.10 -0.33 -9.87
CA LYS A 107 -5.02 -1.08 -10.49
C LYS A 107 -3.97 -0.14 -11.09
N ALA A 108 -4.39 0.90 -11.83
CA ALA A 108 -3.48 1.92 -12.36
C ALA A 108 -2.74 2.68 -11.24
N LEU A 109 -3.43 3.02 -10.15
CA LEU A 109 -2.82 3.68 -8.99
C LEU A 109 -1.77 2.79 -8.30
N THR A 110 -2.06 1.50 -8.18
CA THR A 110 -1.19 0.54 -7.48
C THR A 110 0.01 0.13 -8.35
N ASP A 111 -0.22 -0.18 -9.62
CA ASP A 111 0.79 -0.75 -10.52
C ASP A 111 1.69 0.32 -11.14
N GLU A 112 1.14 1.46 -11.58
CA GLU A 112 1.94 2.50 -12.26
C GLU A 112 2.39 3.58 -11.28
N ASN A 113 1.46 4.24 -10.59
CA ASN A 113 1.79 5.43 -9.79
C ASN A 113 2.58 5.07 -8.53
N MET A 114 2.22 4.02 -7.81
CA MET A 114 2.93 3.66 -6.59
C MET A 114 4.33 3.09 -6.87
N ALA A 115 4.48 2.33 -7.96
CA ALA A 115 5.78 1.81 -8.39
C ALA A 115 6.71 2.93 -8.90
N THR A 116 6.24 3.80 -9.80
CA THR A 116 7.04 4.95 -10.27
C THR A 116 7.37 5.92 -9.14
N THR A 117 6.42 6.21 -8.25
CA THR A 117 6.69 7.08 -7.09
C THR A 117 7.75 6.47 -6.18
N LYS A 118 7.71 5.15 -5.96
CA LYS A 118 8.73 4.45 -5.17
C LYS A 118 10.11 4.51 -5.84
N GLU A 119 10.18 4.32 -7.16
CA GLU A 119 11.44 4.43 -7.93
C GLU A 119 12.02 5.85 -7.83
N VAL A 120 11.21 6.88 -8.08
CA VAL A 120 11.61 8.28 -7.93
C VAL A 120 12.08 8.59 -6.50
N ILE A 121 11.40 8.05 -5.48
CA ILE A 121 11.83 8.21 -4.08
C ILE A 121 13.17 7.52 -3.82
N ILE A 122 13.41 6.33 -4.39
CA ILE A 122 14.69 5.63 -4.25
C ILE A 122 15.81 6.42 -4.94
N ASP A 123 15.60 6.84 -6.18
CA ASP A 123 16.59 7.63 -6.94
C ASP A 123 16.92 8.94 -6.24
N THR A 124 15.90 9.61 -5.69
CA THR A 124 16.10 10.86 -4.93
C THR A 124 16.82 10.61 -3.61
N LEU A 125 16.55 9.50 -2.91
CA LEU A 125 17.30 9.11 -1.71
C LEU A 125 18.76 8.75 -2.02
N GLU A 126 19.02 7.99 -3.09
CA GLU A 126 20.37 7.66 -3.53
C GLU A 126 21.15 8.93 -3.92
N TYR A 127 20.49 9.84 -4.63
CA TYR A 127 21.08 11.15 -4.95
C TYR A 127 21.38 11.97 -3.69
N LEU A 128 20.46 12.03 -2.73
CA LEU A 128 20.66 12.74 -1.47
C LEU A 128 21.80 12.13 -0.64
N ASP A 129 21.95 10.81 -0.62
CA ASP A 129 23.06 10.13 0.05
C ASP A 129 24.39 10.41 -0.66
N GLY A 130 24.40 10.41 -2.00
CA GLY A 130 25.55 10.85 -2.79
C GLY A 130 25.96 12.30 -2.46
N LEU A 131 24.99 13.20 -2.36
CA LEU A 131 25.20 14.61 -2.02
C LEU A 131 25.71 14.77 -0.58
N ASN A 132 25.21 13.97 0.36
CA ASN A 132 25.66 13.96 1.74
C ASN A 132 27.13 13.48 1.85
N ASN A 133 27.48 12.44 1.11
CA ASN A 133 28.86 11.96 1.02
C ASN A 133 29.81 13.01 0.44
N LEU A 134 29.38 13.73 -0.60
CA LEU A 134 30.14 14.82 -1.20
C LEU A 134 30.30 15.99 -0.22
N SER A 135 29.23 16.36 0.49
CA SER A 135 29.26 17.38 1.55
C SER A 135 30.26 17.03 2.66
N ARG A 136 30.28 15.78 3.12
CA ARG A 136 31.26 15.31 4.11
C ARG A 136 32.69 15.43 3.61
N LEU A 137 32.97 14.97 2.38
CA LEU A 137 34.29 15.08 1.76
C LEU A 137 34.73 16.53 1.63
N LEU A 138 33.83 17.43 1.25
CA LEU A 138 34.13 18.85 1.11
C LEU A 138 34.44 19.47 2.48
N ASN A 139 33.67 19.14 3.52
CA ASN A 139 33.96 19.57 4.88
C ASN A 139 35.34 19.08 5.35
N ASP A 140 35.66 17.81 5.12
CA ASP A 140 36.98 17.24 5.45
C ASP A 140 38.12 18.00 4.73
N HIS A 141 37.93 18.35 3.46
CA HIS A 141 38.86 19.18 2.70
C HIS A 141 39.03 20.59 3.28
N THR A 142 37.95 21.24 3.70
CA THR A 142 38.03 22.59 4.29
C THR A 142 38.75 22.59 5.63
N ILE A 143 38.53 21.56 6.46
CA ILE A 143 39.23 21.38 7.74
C ILE A 143 40.71 21.12 7.49
N LEU A 144 41.02 20.25 6.51
CA LEU A 144 42.40 19.96 6.13
C LEU A 144 43.15 21.21 5.68
N HIS A 145 42.56 22.01 4.79
CA HIS A 145 43.18 23.25 4.32
C HIS A 145 43.39 24.27 5.45
N LYS A 146 42.41 24.45 6.35
CA LYS A 146 42.58 25.31 7.54
C LYS A 146 43.68 24.82 8.47
N SER A 147 43.75 23.50 8.71
CA SER A 147 44.81 22.92 9.55
C SER A 147 46.19 23.11 8.93
N LEU A 148 46.28 23.08 7.61
CA LEU A 148 47.53 23.26 6.88
C LEU A 148 48.00 24.72 6.92
N GLY A 149 47.08 25.67 6.76
CA GLY A 149 47.37 27.10 6.97
C GLY A 149 47.83 27.40 8.41
N LEU A 150 47.19 26.79 9.41
CA LEU A 150 47.62 26.94 10.81
C LEU A 150 49.00 26.33 11.06
N ALA A 151 49.31 25.19 10.42
CA ALA A 151 50.66 24.61 10.48
C ALA A 151 51.72 25.53 9.86
N GLU A 152 51.39 26.19 8.74
CA GLU A 152 52.28 27.15 8.08
C GLU A 152 52.53 28.38 8.97
N GLU A 153 51.48 28.96 9.58
CA GLU A 153 51.61 30.08 10.51
C GLU A 153 52.46 29.70 11.74
N LEU A 154 52.24 28.52 12.31
CA LEU A 154 53.04 28.01 13.43
C LEU A 154 54.49 27.74 13.02
N CYS A 155 54.74 27.21 11.82
CA CYS A 155 56.10 27.03 11.30
C CYS A 155 56.81 28.37 11.14
N HIS A 156 56.11 29.40 10.62
CA HIS A 156 56.66 30.74 10.49
C HIS A 156 56.97 31.35 11.87
N GLY A 157 56.08 31.21 12.84
CA GLY A 157 56.30 31.66 14.22
C GLY A 157 57.47 30.94 14.90
N LEU A 158 57.63 29.64 14.66
CA LEU A 158 58.78 28.88 15.14
C LEU A 158 60.07 29.39 14.49
N GLN A 159 60.04 29.62 13.18
CA GLN A 159 61.18 30.11 12.43
C GLN A 159 61.64 31.48 12.95
N THR A 160 60.72 32.41 13.20
CA THR A 160 61.06 33.72 13.78
C THR A 160 61.67 33.59 15.17
N LEU A 161 61.11 32.73 16.03
CA LEU A 161 61.66 32.42 17.36
C LEU A 161 63.04 31.75 17.28
N CYS A 162 63.32 31.01 16.21
CA CYS A 162 64.62 30.39 15.96
C CYS A 162 65.64 31.35 15.34
N GLU A 163 65.20 32.42 14.68
CA GLU A 163 66.03 33.46 14.09
C GLU A 163 66.45 34.52 15.12
N ASP A 164 65.60 34.80 16.12
CA ASP A 164 65.93 35.72 17.21
C ASP A 164 67.20 35.30 17.96
N GLU A 165 68.13 36.24 18.12
CA GLU A 165 69.45 36.03 18.74
C GLU A 165 69.40 36.09 20.28
N GLU A 166 68.33 36.65 20.83
CA GLU A 166 68.07 36.71 22.27
C GLU A 166 67.51 35.36 22.76
N GLU A 167 67.82 34.99 24.01
CA GLU A 167 67.69 33.63 24.55
C GLU A 167 66.40 32.89 24.14
N LEU A 168 66.55 31.68 23.59
CA LEU A 168 65.43 30.85 23.16
C LEU A 168 64.60 30.42 24.37
N GLU A 169 63.30 30.72 24.39
CA GLU A 169 62.41 30.19 25.41
C GLU A 169 62.16 28.69 25.16
N SER A 170 62.93 27.86 25.87
CA SER A 170 62.99 26.41 25.66
C SER A 170 61.63 25.72 25.81
N LEU A 171 60.81 26.16 26.76
CA LEU A 171 59.51 25.56 27.03
C LEU A 171 58.49 25.86 25.91
N LEU A 172 58.46 27.10 25.44
CA LEU A 172 57.60 27.54 24.34
C LEU A 172 57.95 26.81 23.04
N CYS A 173 59.25 26.70 22.72
CA CYS A 173 59.72 25.96 21.55
C CYS A 173 59.37 24.47 21.64
N CYS A 174 59.55 23.84 22.80
CA CYS A 174 59.16 22.45 23.02
C CYS A 174 57.66 22.21 22.78
N ASP A 175 56.81 23.08 23.31
CA ASP A 175 55.36 22.95 23.15
C ASP A 175 54.93 23.20 21.71
N LEU A 176 55.52 24.19 21.03
CA LEU A 176 55.24 24.49 19.63
C LEU A 176 55.65 23.34 18.71
N ILE A 177 56.82 22.72 18.94
CA ILE A 177 57.29 21.56 18.19
C ILE A 177 56.38 20.34 18.40
N LYS A 178 55.92 20.08 19.63
CA LYS A 178 54.95 19.00 19.91
C LYS A 178 53.62 19.22 19.20
N GLN A 179 53.10 20.43 19.26
CA GLN A 179 51.83 20.79 18.62
C GLN A 179 51.94 20.69 17.10
N LEU A 180 53.00 21.24 16.50
CA LEU A 180 53.30 21.12 15.07
C LEU A 180 53.44 19.66 14.63
N HIS A 181 54.19 18.84 15.35
CA HIS A 181 54.36 17.43 15.02
C HIS A 181 53.03 16.66 15.07
N THR A 182 52.22 16.89 16.11
CA THR A 182 50.89 16.29 16.24
C THR A 182 50.00 16.71 15.07
N LEU A 183 50.05 17.98 14.69
CA LEU A 183 49.23 18.55 13.64
C LEU A 183 49.65 18.03 12.24
N ILE A 184 50.95 17.92 11.98
CA ILE A 184 51.51 17.32 10.76
C ILE A 184 51.10 15.83 10.63
N GLN A 185 51.11 15.07 11.73
CA GLN A 185 50.64 13.69 11.74
C GLN A 185 49.12 13.59 11.46
N GLN A 186 48.31 14.48 12.05
CA GLN A 186 46.87 14.52 11.79
C GLN A 186 46.57 14.87 10.32
N ILE A 187 47.28 15.86 9.76
CA ILE A 187 47.18 16.22 8.34
C ILE A 187 47.55 15.02 7.49
N TYR A 188 48.66 14.34 7.77
CA TYR A 188 49.09 13.15 7.02
C TYR A 188 48.01 12.05 7.01
N ILE A 189 47.43 11.74 8.17
CA ILE A 189 46.35 10.75 8.27
C ILE A 189 45.13 11.17 7.45
N ALA A 190 44.71 12.43 7.54
CA ALA A 190 43.59 12.95 6.75
C ALA A 190 43.88 12.89 5.23
N LEU A 191 45.10 13.25 4.83
CA LEU A 191 45.55 13.23 3.43
C LEU A 191 45.66 11.79 2.88
N SER A 192 46.03 10.83 3.72
CA SER A 192 46.08 9.41 3.35
C SER A 192 44.68 8.83 3.03
N ARG A 193 43.63 9.30 3.73
CA ARG A 193 42.24 8.90 3.48
C ARG A 193 41.73 9.39 2.13
N VAL A 194 42.16 10.59 1.74
CA VAL A 194 41.82 11.22 0.45
C VAL A 194 42.76 10.77 -0.68
N GLY A 195 43.87 10.10 -0.35
CA GLY A 195 44.97 9.85 -1.28
C GLY A 195 44.68 8.94 -2.48
N LYS A 196 43.54 8.24 -2.50
CA LYS A 196 43.06 7.46 -3.65
C LYS A 196 42.41 8.31 -4.74
N ILE A 197 42.06 9.57 -4.43
CA ILE A 197 41.37 10.48 -5.34
C ILE A 197 42.43 11.29 -6.11
N SER A 198 42.63 10.97 -7.39
CA SER A 198 43.52 11.73 -8.27
C SER A 198 42.81 13.00 -8.76
N SER A 199 42.70 14.00 -7.88
CA SER A 199 42.14 15.32 -8.19
C SER A 199 43.24 16.39 -8.12
N PRO A 200 43.21 17.43 -8.99
CA PRO A 200 44.16 18.54 -8.95
C PRO A 200 44.19 19.24 -7.57
N ILE A 201 43.05 19.31 -6.88
CA ILE A 201 42.94 19.91 -5.54
C ILE A 201 43.70 19.07 -4.50
N VAL A 202 43.62 17.74 -4.59
CA VAL A 202 44.34 16.83 -3.70
C VAL A 202 45.85 16.94 -3.93
N ASN A 203 46.27 17.11 -5.19
CA ASN A 203 47.67 17.35 -5.51
C ASN A 203 48.17 18.70 -5.00
N GLN A 204 47.34 19.75 -5.06
CA GLN A 204 47.67 21.04 -4.45
C GLN A 204 47.87 20.88 -2.93
N LEU A 205 46.93 20.24 -2.23
CA LEU A 205 47.05 19.98 -0.79
C LEU A 205 48.26 19.12 -0.42
N ARG A 206 48.64 18.15 -1.28
CA ARG A 206 49.89 17.39 -1.12
C ARG A 206 51.12 18.28 -1.22
N ASN A 207 51.15 19.18 -2.20
CA ASN A 207 52.25 20.09 -2.40
C ASN A 207 52.37 21.08 -1.24
N GLU A 208 51.25 21.63 -0.78
CA GLU A 208 51.22 22.51 0.40
C GLU A 208 51.70 21.75 1.65
N TYR A 209 51.24 20.51 1.87
CA TYR A 209 51.71 19.66 2.98
C TYR A 209 53.22 19.39 2.91
N LEU A 210 53.76 19.07 1.74
CA LEU A 210 55.19 18.87 1.55
C LEU A 210 55.98 20.16 1.80
N GLY A 211 55.42 21.31 1.44
CA GLY A 211 55.99 22.63 1.75
C GLY A 211 56.09 22.87 3.25
N VAL A 212 54.99 22.69 3.99
CA VAL A 212 54.95 22.81 5.46
C VAL A 212 55.91 21.82 6.12
N LEU A 213 55.96 20.58 5.65
CA LEU A 213 56.86 19.56 6.18
C LEU A 213 58.34 19.93 5.95
N GLN A 214 58.66 20.53 4.81
CA GLN A 214 60.01 21.02 4.52
C GLN A 214 60.38 22.22 5.42
N GLN A 215 59.46 23.16 5.63
CA GLN A 215 59.66 24.30 6.54
C GLN A 215 59.86 23.83 7.99
N PHE A 216 59.03 22.89 8.45
CA PHE A 216 59.17 22.30 9.77
C PHE A 216 60.54 21.62 9.94
N ARG A 217 60.97 20.81 8.96
CA ARG A 217 62.31 20.19 8.96
C ARG A 217 63.43 21.21 8.99
N ALA A 218 63.31 22.31 8.25
CA ALA A 218 64.29 23.40 8.29
C ALA A 218 64.40 24.02 9.68
N CYS A 219 63.27 24.27 10.36
CA CYS A 219 63.24 24.76 11.74
C CYS A 219 63.90 23.78 12.71
N LEU A 220 63.62 22.47 12.59
CA LEU A 220 64.26 21.45 13.43
C LEU A 220 65.78 21.38 13.20
N CYS A 221 66.26 21.56 11.96
CA CYS A 221 67.69 21.64 11.67
C CYS A 221 68.34 22.86 12.38
N ILE A 222 67.73 24.04 12.29
CA ILE A 222 68.22 25.26 12.95
C ILE A 222 68.26 25.08 14.48
N LEU A 223 67.20 24.49 15.05
CA LEU A 223 67.11 24.18 16.47
C LEU A 223 68.17 23.16 16.90
N SER A 224 68.41 22.12 16.10
CA SER A 224 69.46 21.13 16.32
C SER A 224 70.84 21.79 16.33
N ASP A 225 71.11 22.69 15.39
CA ASP A 225 72.38 23.43 15.32
C ASP A 225 72.57 24.35 16.53
N ARG A 226 71.50 25.00 17.03
CA ARG A 226 71.56 25.81 18.26
C ARG A 226 71.72 24.94 19.52
N CYS A 227 71.02 23.81 19.61
CA CYS A 227 71.17 22.88 20.75
C CYS A 227 72.57 22.26 20.82
N ASN A 228 73.23 22.04 19.68
CA ASN A 228 74.61 21.56 19.62
C ASN A 228 75.63 22.60 20.13
N LYS A 229 75.32 23.89 20.06
CA LYS A 229 76.20 24.97 20.56
C LYS A 229 76.18 25.05 22.10
N ASP A 230 75.02 24.87 22.73
CA ASP A 230 74.84 24.89 24.20
C ASP A 230 73.98 23.71 24.71
N PRO A 231 74.54 22.49 24.79
CA PRO A 231 73.79 21.27 25.10
C PRO A 231 73.23 21.21 26.53
N THR A 232 73.77 21.99 27.46
CA THR A 232 73.31 22.02 28.87
C THR A 232 72.11 22.93 29.09
N LYS A 233 71.86 23.93 28.23
CA LYS A 233 70.71 24.85 28.33
C LYS A 233 69.46 24.31 27.64
N TYR A 234 69.60 23.49 26.60
CA TYR A 234 68.49 23.03 25.74
C TYR A 234 68.25 21.52 25.78
N GLN A 235 68.51 20.88 26.93
CA GLN A 235 68.40 19.43 27.10
C GLN A 235 66.98 18.90 26.83
N GLU A 236 65.95 19.69 27.13
CA GLU A 236 64.55 19.33 26.87
C GLU A 236 64.23 19.31 25.38
N ILE A 237 64.71 20.29 24.62
CA ILE A 237 64.53 20.36 23.16
C ILE A 237 65.27 19.20 22.49
N THR A 238 66.49 18.88 22.92
CA THR A 238 67.26 17.77 22.35
C THR A 238 66.61 16.41 22.59
N GLN A 239 66.04 16.17 23.78
CA GLN A 239 65.28 14.95 24.05
C GLN A 239 64.03 14.84 23.17
N LEU A 240 63.35 15.97 22.95
CA LEU A 240 62.13 16.05 22.15
C LEU A 240 62.42 15.86 20.65
N LEU A 241 63.51 16.46 20.14
CA LEU A 241 64.01 16.22 18.78
C LEU A 241 64.33 14.74 18.56
N VAL A 242 65.05 14.10 19.48
CA VAL A 242 65.35 12.66 19.40
C VAL A 242 64.09 11.80 19.44
N ALA A 243 63.06 12.21 20.19
CA ALA A 243 61.78 11.50 20.21
C ALA A 243 61.04 11.60 18.87
N ILE A 244 61.03 12.78 18.24
CA ILE A 244 60.39 13.00 16.94
C ILE A 244 61.12 12.23 15.82
N TYR A 245 62.45 12.27 15.78
CA TYR A 245 63.25 11.53 14.80
C TYR A 245 63.20 10.00 14.96
N ARG A 246 62.75 9.48 16.12
CA ARG A 246 62.52 8.04 16.34
C ARG A 246 61.13 7.56 15.91
N TYR A 247 60.18 8.47 15.70
CA TYR A 247 58.78 8.17 15.38
C TYR A 247 58.39 8.50 13.92
N GLU A 248 59.26 9.15 13.15
CA GLU A 248 59.26 9.06 11.66
C GLU A 248 59.72 7.66 11.20
#